data_AF-A0AA43ILN5-F1
#
_entry.id   AF-A0AA43ILN5-F1
#
_cell.length_a   1.000
_cell.length_b   1.000
_cell.length_c   1.000
_cell.angle_alpha   90.00
_cell.angle_beta   90.00
_cell.angle_gamma   90.00
#
_symmetry.space_group_name_H-M   'P 1'
#
loop_
_entity.id
_entity.type
_entity.pdbx_description
1 polymer ?
#
loop_
_entity_poly.entity_id
_entity_poly.type
_entity_poly.pdbx_seq_one_letter_code
_entity_poly.pdbx_strand_id
1 'polypeptide(L)'
;GFTPLKNFSQGLIAPTEDDKIYRKIRVVGTVHDERAAMMGGVAGHAGLFSDANDLAKLGQMLLQEGQYGGVRYYKPETVRLFTDKQFEESRRGLGWDKPVQSNWNSPTSSKASPRTFGHTGFTGTCMWVDPAFNLVYVFLSNRVYPDRNNKLITTNIRSRIQDVLYESIFNYCGGDSNSKSEPVGPIFSSKY
;
A
#
# COMPACT_ATOMS: atom_id res chain seq x y z
N GLY A 1 10.79 -9.38 6.66
CA GLY A 1 10.94 -10.81 6.28
C GLY A 1 9.88 -11.67 6.93
N PHE A 2 9.88 -12.99 6.72
CA PHE A 2 8.76 -13.88 7.12
C PHE A 2 8.83 -14.44 8.55
N THR A 3 10.00 -14.39 9.20
CA THR A 3 10.21 -14.92 10.56
C THR A 3 10.71 -13.82 11.50
N PRO A 4 9.87 -12.82 11.85
CA PRO A 4 10.32 -11.63 12.59
C PRO A 4 10.87 -11.96 13.98
N LEU A 5 10.35 -13.00 14.65
CA LEU A 5 10.81 -13.45 15.96
C LEU A 5 12.27 -13.95 15.99
N LYS A 6 12.88 -14.25 14.83
CA LYS A 6 14.31 -14.60 14.78
C LYS A 6 15.22 -13.38 14.95
N ASN A 7 14.72 -12.19 14.62
CA ASN A 7 15.52 -10.96 14.53
C ASN A 7 15.05 -9.88 15.51
N PHE A 8 13.82 -9.95 16.01
CA PHE A 8 13.21 -8.95 16.86
C PHE A 8 12.56 -9.59 18.08
N SER A 9 12.62 -8.90 19.21
CA SER A 9 11.87 -9.30 20.41
C SER A 9 10.37 -9.12 20.17
N GLN A 10 9.57 -9.96 20.82
CA GLN A 10 8.11 -9.95 20.66
C GLN A 10 7.48 -8.58 20.97
N GLY A 11 8.06 -7.79 21.90
CA GLY A 11 7.57 -6.46 22.26
C GLY A 11 7.69 -5.41 21.15
N LEU A 12 8.51 -5.67 20.13
CA LEU A 12 8.64 -4.82 18.94
C LEU A 12 7.71 -5.25 17.79
N ILE A 13 6.90 -6.29 17.99
CA ILE A 13 6.00 -6.83 16.97
C ILE A 13 4.57 -6.65 17.44
N ALA A 14 3.75 -5.96 16.65
CA ALA A 14 2.34 -5.82 16.95
C ALA A 14 1.66 -7.20 16.99
N PRO A 15 0.86 -7.51 18.04
CA PRO A 15 0.00 -8.69 18.03
C PRO A 15 -1.00 -8.57 16.89
N THR A 16 -1.46 -9.67 16.29
CA THR A 16 -2.44 -9.65 15.20
C THR A 16 -3.86 -9.95 15.64
N GLU A 17 -4.10 -11.03 16.39
CA GLU A 17 -5.44 -11.45 16.81
C GLU A 17 -5.34 -12.33 18.06
N ASP A 18 -6.34 -12.28 18.94
CA ASP A 18 -6.56 -13.35 19.92
C ASP A 18 -7.35 -14.49 19.23
N ASP A 19 -6.63 -15.43 18.59
CA ASP A 19 -7.22 -16.52 17.82
C ASP A 19 -7.84 -17.55 18.77
N LYS A 20 -9.16 -17.55 18.86
CA LYS A 20 -9.93 -18.46 19.74
C LYS A 20 -10.37 -19.75 19.05
N ILE A 21 -10.18 -19.87 17.73
CA ILE A 21 -10.77 -20.93 16.91
C ILE A 21 -9.71 -21.94 16.50
N TYR A 22 -8.66 -21.49 15.83
CA TYR A 22 -7.67 -22.37 15.22
C TYR A 22 -6.49 -22.59 16.16
N ARG A 23 -5.72 -21.53 16.46
CA ARG A 23 -4.48 -21.66 17.26
C ARG A 23 -4.72 -21.59 18.76
N LYS A 24 -5.84 -21.01 19.21
CA LYS A 24 -6.18 -20.84 20.64
C LYS A 24 -5.11 -20.07 21.43
N ILE A 25 -4.44 -19.12 20.76
CA ILE A 25 -3.38 -18.27 21.32
C ILE A 25 -3.52 -16.84 20.82
N ARG A 26 -2.87 -15.90 21.51
CA ARG A 26 -2.60 -14.58 20.92
C ARG A 26 -1.55 -14.71 19.82
N VAL A 27 -1.94 -14.42 18.59
CA VAL A 27 -1.06 -14.44 17.42
C VAL A 27 -0.15 -13.23 17.47
N VAL A 28 1.16 -13.45 17.53
CA VAL A 28 2.19 -12.40 17.51
C VAL A 28 3.47 -12.95 16.89
N GLY A 29 4.08 -12.18 15.97
CA GLY A 29 5.35 -12.57 15.35
C GLY A 29 5.29 -13.80 14.42
N THR A 30 4.09 -14.27 14.09
CA THR A 30 3.82 -15.35 13.14
C THR A 30 2.68 -14.94 12.21
N VAL A 31 2.66 -15.50 11.00
CA VAL A 31 1.66 -15.13 9.99
C VAL A 31 0.23 -15.33 10.51
N HIS A 32 -0.61 -14.32 10.28
CA HIS A 32 -2.02 -14.34 10.66
C HIS A 32 -2.83 -15.34 9.84
N ASP A 33 -2.66 -15.34 8.52
CA ASP A 33 -3.32 -16.25 7.59
C ASP A 33 -3.09 -17.71 7.99
N GLU A 34 -4.18 -18.44 8.23
CA GLU A 34 -4.13 -19.81 8.74
C GLU A 34 -3.48 -20.76 7.73
N ARG A 35 -3.70 -20.55 6.43
CA ARG A 35 -3.13 -21.40 5.38
C ARG A 35 -1.62 -21.20 5.27
N ALA A 36 -1.15 -19.96 5.29
CA ALA A 36 0.28 -19.66 5.33
C ALA A 36 0.94 -20.22 6.59
N ALA A 37 0.26 -20.19 7.73
CA ALA A 37 0.77 -20.81 8.95
C ALA A 37 0.91 -22.34 8.82
N MET A 38 -0.07 -23.01 8.21
CA MET A 38 -0.01 -24.45 7.92
C MET A 38 1.14 -24.80 6.96
N MET A 39 1.55 -23.88 6.08
CA MET A 39 2.70 -24.03 5.17
C MET A 39 4.04 -23.62 5.81
N GLY A 40 4.12 -23.49 7.14
CA GLY A 40 5.36 -23.13 7.84
C GLY A 40 5.65 -21.62 7.89
N GLY A 41 4.67 -20.77 7.56
CA GLY A 41 4.74 -19.32 7.76
C GLY A 41 5.26 -18.51 6.57
N VAL A 42 5.73 -19.17 5.51
CA VAL A 42 6.29 -18.51 4.31
C VAL A 42 5.40 -18.82 3.11
N ALA A 43 4.64 -17.83 2.64
CA ALA A 43 3.76 -17.98 1.50
C ALA A 43 3.75 -16.72 0.62
N GLY A 44 3.56 -16.90 -0.70
CA GLY A 44 3.53 -15.77 -1.64
C GLY A 44 2.38 -14.79 -1.40
N HIS A 45 1.28 -15.25 -0.79
CA HIS A 45 0.09 -14.43 -0.53
C HIS A 45 0.05 -13.82 0.88
N ALA A 46 0.88 -14.30 1.83
CA ALA A 46 0.85 -13.85 3.23
C ALA A 46 2.15 -14.19 4.00
N GLY A 47 2.38 -13.48 5.10
CA GLY A 47 3.45 -13.78 6.06
C GLY A 47 4.64 -12.84 6.04
N LEU A 48 4.65 -11.85 5.14
CA LEU A 48 5.68 -10.81 5.15
C LEU A 48 5.44 -9.83 6.31
N PHE A 49 6.45 -9.68 7.17
CA PHE A 49 6.52 -8.62 8.18
C PHE A 49 7.50 -7.54 7.71
N SER A 50 7.08 -6.28 7.86
CA SER A 50 7.85 -5.08 7.50
C SER A 50 7.32 -3.90 8.30
N ASP A 51 8.05 -2.79 8.29
CA ASP A 51 7.58 -1.50 8.80
C ASP A 51 7.21 -0.54 7.66
N ALA A 52 6.73 0.65 8.03
CA ALA A 52 6.31 1.67 7.06
C ALA A 52 7.49 2.24 6.27
N ASN A 53 8.68 2.31 6.86
CA ASN A 53 9.87 2.86 6.20
C ASN A 53 10.33 1.93 5.08
N ASP A 54 10.44 0.63 5.34
CA ASP A 54 10.83 -0.36 4.35
C ASP A 54 9.80 -0.49 3.21
N LEU A 55 8.51 -0.40 3.52
CA LEU A 55 7.47 -0.33 2.49
C LEU A 55 7.53 0.96 1.69
N ALA A 56 7.86 2.10 2.31
CA ALA A 56 8.04 3.36 1.61
C ALA A 56 9.23 3.29 0.63
N LYS A 57 10.33 2.61 0.99
CA LYS A 57 11.46 2.36 0.06
C LYS A 57 11.02 1.52 -1.14
N LEU A 58 10.24 0.46 -0.90
CA LEU A 58 9.67 -0.36 -1.99
C LEU A 58 8.76 0.47 -2.89
N GLY A 59 7.83 1.24 -2.31
CA GLY A 59 6.93 2.12 -3.04
C GLY A 59 7.69 3.18 -3.84
N GLN A 60 8.73 3.78 -3.26
CA GLN A 60 9.58 4.77 -3.93
C GLN A 60 10.38 4.15 -5.08
N MET A 61 10.89 2.93 -4.90
CA MET A 61 11.59 2.19 -5.96
C MET A 61 10.67 1.95 -7.17
N LEU A 62 9.41 1.56 -6.92
CA LEU A 62 8.41 1.37 -7.97
C LEU A 62 7.99 2.70 -8.60
N LEU A 63 7.84 3.76 -7.80
CA LEU A 63 7.54 5.12 -8.28
C LEU A 63 8.64 5.64 -9.22
N GLN A 64 9.90 5.33 -8.91
CA GLN A 64 11.09 5.66 -9.70
C GLN A 64 11.41 4.60 -10.77
N GLU A 65 10.40 3.89 -11.26
CA GLU A 65 10.50 2.93 -12.37
C GLU A 65 11.63 1.90 -12.21
N GLY A 66 11.77 1.35 -11.01
CA GLY A 66 12.67 0.23 -10.73
C GLY A 66 14.00 0.63 -10.11
N GLN A 67 14.21 1.91 -9.78
CA GLN A 67 15.47 2.41 -9.23
C GLN A 67 15.28 2.99 -7.83
N TYR A 68 16.21 2.72 -6.92
CA TYR A 68 16.24 3.34 -5.59
C TYR A 68 17.67 3.43 -5.06
N GLY A 69 18.03 4.56 -4.45
CA GLY A 69 19.37 4.76 -3.87
C GLY A 69 20.52 4.61 -4.88
N GLY A 70 20.32 5.00 -6.14
CA GLY A 70 21.32 4.84 -7.21
C GLY A 70 21.42 3.43 -7.80
N VAL A 71 20.66 2.45 -7.30
CA VAL A 71 20.68 1.06 -7.76
C VAL A 71 19.41 0.76 -8.56
N ARG A 72 19.57 0.09 -9.71
CA ARG A 72 18.45 -0.41 -10.53
C ARG A 72 18.13 -1.86 -10.16
N TYR A 73 16.93 -2.09 -9.63
CA TYR A 73 16.39 -3.39 -9.27
C TYR A 73 15.55 -3.99 -10.40
N TYR A 74 14.77 -3.15 -11.10
CA TYR A 74 13.93 -3.55 -12.22
C TYR A 74 14.13 -2.64 -13.42
N LYS A 75 13.88 -3.17 -14.62
CA LYS A 75 13.78 -2.37 -15.83
C LYS A 75 12.51 -1.51 -15.78
N PRO A 76 12.52 -0.27 -16.28
CA PRO A 76 11.32 0.58 -16.29
C PRO A 76 10.12 -0.10 -16.96
N GLU A 77 10.37 -0.83 -18.06
CA GLU A 77 9.33 -1.54 -18.81
C GLU A 77 8.70 -2.67 -18.00
N THR A 78 9.47 -3.32 -17.11
CA THR A 78 8.95 -4.35 -16.20
C THR A 78 8.03 -3.74 -15.15
N VAL A 79 8.41 -2.60 -14.57
CA VAL A 79 7.56 -1.92 -13.59
C VAL A 79 6.24 -1.50 -14.25
N ARG A 80 6.31 -0.84 -15.41
CA ARG A 80 5.12 -0.42 -16.17
C ARG A 80 4.21 -1.61 -16.50
N LEU A 81 4.77 -2.70 -17.03
CA LEU A 81 4.03 -3.92 -17.33
C LEU A 81 3.25 -4.45 -16.12
N PHE A 82 3.85 -4.46 -14.92
CA PHE A 82 3.19 -4.98 -13.73
C PHE A 82 2.14 -4.03 -13.16
N THR A 83 2.36 -2.71 -13.27
CA THR A 83 1.48 -1.70 -12.69
C THR A 83 0.32 -1.27 -13.60
N ASP A 84 0.42 -1.58 -14.88
CA ASP A 84 -0.59 -1.27 -15.88
C ASP A 84 -1.77 -2.24 -15.85
N LYS A 85 -2.91 -1.75 -16.33
CA LYS A 85 -4.13 -2.53 -16.53
C LYS A 85 -3.88 -3.58 -17.61
N GLN A 86 -4.17 -4.85 -17.32
CA GLN A 86 -3.86 -5.95 -18.27
C GLN A 86 -4.98 -6.25 -19.26
N PHE A 87 -6.23 -6.02 -18.86
CA PHE A 87 -7.42 -6.34 -19.67
C PHE A 87 -8.48 -5.26 -19.48
N GLU A 88 -9.26 -4.92 -20.51
CA GLU A 88 -10.23 -3.83 -20.42
C GLU A 88 -11.30 -4.05 -19.35
N GLU A 89 -11.69 -5.30 -19.12
CA GLU A 89 -12.68 -5.70 -18.13
C GLU A 89 -12.10 -5.80 -16.71
N SER A 90 -10.78 -5.79 -16.56
CA SER A 90 -10.09 -5.91 -15.27
C SER A 90 -9.20 -4.71 -15.01
N ARG A 91 -9.58 -3.91 -14.02
CA ARG A 91 -8.74 -2.83 -13.52
C ARG A 91 -7.47 -3.31 -12.79
N ARG A 92 -7.15 -4.60 -12.72
CA ARG A 92 -5.99 -5.11 -11.97
C ARG A 92 -4.71 -5.01 -12.80
N GLY A 93 -3.60 -4.75 -12.11
CA GLY A 93 -2.26 -5.00 -12.64
C GLY A 93 -1.77 -6.40 -12.25
N LEU A 94 -0.60 -6.80 -12.74
CA LEU A 94 0.01 -8.07 -12.37
C LEU A 94 0.47 -8.01 -10.90
N GLY A 95 -0.32 -8.62 -10.02
CA GLY A 95 -0.08 -8.60 -8.57
C GLY A 95 -0.52 -7.31 -7.87
N TRP A 96 -1.14 -6.36 -8.58
CA TRP A 96 -1.53 -5.06 -8.04
C TRP A 96 -3.02 -4.78 -8.14
N ASP A 97 -3.55 -4.19 -7.07
CA ASP A 97 -4.83 -3.49 -7.03
C ASP A 97 -4.70 -2.09 -7.65
N LYS A 98 -5.80 -1.50 -8.13
CA LYS A 98 -5.87 -0.16 -8.74
C LYS A 98 -7.23 0.50 -8.42
N PRO A 99 -7.40 1.83 -8.56
CA PRO A 99 -8.68 2.49 -8.27
C PRO A 99 -9.84 1.97 -9.12
N VAL A 100 -11.05 2.05 -8.55
CA VAL A 100 -12.29 1.86 -9.30
C VAL A 100 -12.74 3.23 -9.81
N GLN A 101 -12.87 3.39 -11.14
CA GLN A 101 -13.26 4.65 -11.78
C GLN A 101 -14.79 4.83 -11.93
N SER A 102 -15.58 3.83 -11.53
CA SER A 102 -17.05 3.85 -11.58
C SER A 102 -17.66 4.09 -10.18
N ASN A 103 -18.99 4.22 -10.09
CA ASN A 103 -19.77 4.45 -8.85
C ASN A 103 -19.71 3.34 -7.77
N TRP A 104 -18.76 2.42 -7.88
CA TRP A 104 -18.56 1.30 -6.97
C TRP A 104 -17.58 1.67 -5.86
N ASN A 105 -17.61 0.93 -4.75
CA ASN A 105 -16.76 1.20 -3.59
C ASN A 105 -15.28 0.97 -3.94
N SER A 106 -14.54 2.05 -4.20
CA SER A 106 -13.11 2.00 -4.54
C SER A 106 -12.26 1.69 -3.30
N PRO A 107 -11.17 0.90 -3.42
CA PRO A 107 -10.23 0.69 -2.32
C PRO A 107 -9.32 1.91 -2.05
N THR A 108 -9.43 2.96 -2.88
CA THR A 108 -8.69 4.23 -2.80
C THR A 108 -9.64 5.42 -2.69
N SER A 109 -9.10 6.60 -2.34
CA SER A 109 -9.77 7.89 -2.53
C SER A 109 -10.27 8.07 -3.98
N SER A 110 -11.37 8.80 -4.15
CA SER A 110 -11.89 9.23 -5.45
C SER A 110 -11.00 10.25 -6.16
N LYS A 111 -10.06 10.86 -5.44
CA LYS A 111 -9.05 11.80 -5.96
C LYS A 111 -7.82 11.09 -6.53
N ALA A 112 -7.69 9.78 -6.33
CA ALA A 112 -6.56 9.00 -6.82
C ALA A 112 -6.58 8.91 -8.35
N SER A 113 -5.40 9.04 -8.97
CA SER A 113 -5.30 8.93 -10.43
C SER A 113 -5.54 7.49 -10.90
N PRO A 114 -6.02 7.28 -12.14
CA PRO A 114 -6.10 5.94 -12.74
C PRO A 114 -4.77 5.17 -12.78
N ARG A 115 -3.63 5.89 -12.68
CA ARG A 115 -2.29 5.30 -12.65
C ARG A 115 -1.93 4.73 -11.27
N THR A 116 -2.69 5.04 -10.22
CA THR A 116 -2.47 4.47 -8.89
C THR A 116 -2.44 2.94 -8.95
N PHE A 117 -1.52 2.34 -8.21
CA PHE A 117 -1.45 0.91 -7.99
C PHE A 117 -1.03 0.61 -6.55
N GLY A 118 -1.38 -0.55 -6.03
CA GLY A 118 -1.09 -0.89 -4.64
C GLY A 118 -1.89 -2.09 -4.14
N HIS A 119 -2.03 -2.22 -2.82
CA HIS A 119 -2.83 -3.28 -2.23
C HIS A 119 -3.29 -2.94 -0.82
N THR A 120 -4.40 -3.56 -0.41
CA THR A 120 -4.86 -3.57 0.98
C THR A 120 -4.46 -4.86 1.69
N GLY A 121 -4.13 -4.80 2.97
CA GLY A 121 -3.88 -5.98 3.79
C GLY A 121 -5.11 -6.36 4.61
N PHE A 122 -5.27 -7.66 4.87
CA PHE A 122 -6.37 -8.19 5.69
C PHE A 122 -6.42 -7.56 7.08
N THR A 123 -5.25 -7.32 7.68
CA THR A 123 -5.07 -6.69 8.99
C THR A 123 -5.40 -5.19 8.99
N GLY A 124 -5.85 -4.62 7.87
CA GLY A 124 -6.23 -3.20 7.78
C GLY A 124 -5.10 -2.30 7.29
N THR A 125 -4.01 -2.86 6.80
CA THR A 125 -2.93 -2.08 6.17
C THR A 125 -3.29 -1.67 4.75
N CYS A 126 -2.57 -0.71 4.18
CA CYS A 126 -2.49 -0.52 2.74
C CYS A 126 -1.17 0.13 2.32
N MET A 127 -0.80 -0.10 1.06
CA MET A 127 0.24 0.65 0.36
C MET A 127 -0.30 1.04 -1.01
N TRP A 128 -0.17 2.31 -1.37
CA TRP A 128 -0.55 2.85 -2.67
C TRP A 128 0.57 3.72 -3.22
N VAL A 129 0.82 3.61 -4.53
CA VAL A 129 1.76 4.44 -5.27
C VAL A 129 0.98 5.11 -6.39
N ASP A 130 1.04 6.44 -6.46
CA ASP A 130 0.44 7.23 -7.52
C ASP A 130 1.52 8.01 -8.29
N PRO A 131 1.95 7.49 -9.46
CA PRO A 131 2.92 8.16 -10.32
C PRO A 131 2.47 9.50 -10.88
N ALA A 132 1.16 9.78 -10.95
CA ALA A 132 0.69 11.08 -11.43
C ALA A 132 0.94 12.20 -10.41
N PHE A 133 1.01 11.86 -9.13
CA PHE A 133 1.18 12.80 -8.02
C PHE A 133 2.48 12.61 -7.25
N ASN A 134 3.41 11.77 -7.74
CA ASN A 134 4.64 11.40 -7.05
C ASN A 134 4.40 10.98 -5.58
N LEU A 135 3.33 10.22 -5.34
CA LEU A 135 2.85 9.90 -4.00
C LEU A 135 3.10 8.43 -3.67
N VAL A 136 3.69 8.17 -2.51
CA VAL A 136 3.67 6.86 -1.86
C VAL A 136 2.91 6.99 -0.54
N TYR A 137 1.82 6.24 -0.41
CA TYR A 137 0.99 6.21 0.79
C TYR A 137 1.07 4.82 1.44
N VAL A 138 1.67 4.77 2.63
CA VAL A 138 1.70 3.56 3.47
C VAL A 138 0.88 3.83 4.73
N PHE A 139 -0.02 2.91 5.04
CA PHE A 139 -0.78 2.92 6.28
C PHE A 139 -0.72 1.53 6.91
N LEU A 140 -0.13 1.47 8.10
CA LEU A 140 -0.04 0.25 8.89
C LEU A 140 -0.95 0.36 10.10
N SER A 141 -1.92 -0.53 10.16
CA SER A 141 -2.78 -0.70 11.31
C SER A 141 -2.93 -2.18 11.59
N ASN A 142 -3.56 -2.48 12.72
CA ASN A 142 -4.04 -3.80 12.97
C ASN A 142 -5.51 -3.80 13.40
N ARG A 143 -6.40 -3.74 12.40
CA ARG A 143 -7.85 -3.78 12.62
C ARG A 143 -8.34 -5.07 13.25
N VAL A 144 -7.57 -6.15 13.12
CA VAL A 144 -8.02 -7.49 13.53
C VAL A 144 -7.68 -7.84 14.97
N TYR A 145 -7.00 -6.94 15.69
CA TYR A 145 -6.78 -7.06 17.12
C TYR A 145 -7.76 -6.20 17.93
N PRO A 146 -8.32 -6.74 19.03
CA PRO A 146 -8.20 -8.13 19.48
C PRO A 146 -9.08 -9.12 18.68
N ASP A 147 -10.11 -8.65 17.97
CA ASP A 147 -11.28 -9.46 17.61
C ASP A 147 -11.85 -9.31 16.17
N ARG A 148 -11.01 -9.13 15.14
CA ARG A 148 -11.43 -9.07 13.71
C ARG A 148 -12.55 -8.07 13.37
N ASN A 149 -12.79 -7.04 14.19
CA ASN A 149 -13.85 -6.07 13.94
C ASN A 149 -13.64 -5.27 12.63
N ASN A 150 -14.71 -4.64 12.16
CA ASN A 150 -14.75 -3.96 10.87
C ASN A 150 -14.74 -2.43 10.97
N LYS A 151 -14.48 -1.84 12.15
CA LYS A 151 -14.54 -0.39 12.38
C LYS A 151 -13.71 0.39 11.36
N LEU A 152 -12.51 -0.10 11.07
CA LEU A 152 -11.59 0.52 10.12
C LEU A 152 -12.16 0.60 8.69
N ILE A 153 -12.87 -0.46 8.28
CA ILE A 153 -13.49 -0.57 6.97
C ILE A 153 -14.76 0.30 6.93
N THR A 154 -15.63 0.19 7.93
CA THR A 154 -16.91 0.91 7.96
C THR A 154 -16.75 2.43 8.11
N THR A 155 -15.66 2.89 8.73
CA THR A 155 -15.34 4.32 8.87
C THR A 155 -14.52 4.89 7.71
N ASN A 156 -14.15 4.06 6.73
CA ASN A 156 -13.37 4.45 5.56
C ASN A 156 -12.06 5.20 5.91
N ILE A 157 -11.41 4.86 7.02
CA ILE A 157 -10.28 5.67 7.51
C ILE A 157 -9.13 5.76 6.50
N ARG A 158 -8.88 4.68 5.75
CA ARG A 158 -7.78 4.61 4.76
C ARG A 158 -7.99 5.59 3.61
N SER A 159 -9.19 5.63 3.05
CA SER A 159 -9.52 6.54 1.94
C SER A 159 -9.68 7.98 2.42
N ARG A 160 -10.21 8.21 3.63
CA ARG A 160 -10.26 9.55 4.25
C ARG A 160 -8.89 10.15 4.51
N ILE A 161 -7.94 9.36 5.00
CA ILE A 161 -6.53 9.80 5.11
C ILE A 161 -5.99 10.11 3.71
N GLN A 162 -6.24 9.24 2.74
CA GLN A 162 -5.79 9.45 1.36
C GLN A 162 -6.40 10.71 0.73
N ASP A 163 -7.65 11.05 1.04
CA ASP A 163 -8.30 12.31 0.62
C ASP A 163 -7.52 13.53 1.12
N VAL A 164 -7.17 13.54 2.42
CA VAL A 164 -6.39 14.63 3.02
C VAL A 164 -5.01 14.75 2.39
N LEU A 165 -4.37 13.62 2.02
CA LEU A 165 -3.09 13.63 1.30
C LEU A 165 -3.22 14.27 -0.10
N TYR A 166 -4.29 13.98 -0.84
CA TYR A 166 -4.50 14.63 -2.14
C TYR A 166 -4.87 16.09 -1.99
N GLU A 167 -5.73 16.44 -1.04
CA GLU A 167 -6.12 17.82 -0.76
C GLU A 167 -4.92 18.68 -0.36
N SER A 168 -3.96 18.14 0.39
CA SER A 168 -2.74 18.88 0.72
C SER A 168 -1.87 19.17 -0.51
N ILE A 169 -1.74 18.22 -1.43
CA ILE A 169 -1.05 18.41 -2.72
C ILE A 169 -1.77 19.47 -3.56
N PHE A 170 -3.10 19.38 -3.67
CA PHE A 170 -3.89 20.32 -4.47
C PHE A 170 -3.84 21.74 -3.90
N ASN A 171 -3.94 21.89 -2.58
CA ASN A 171 -3.89 23.19 -1.92
C ASN A 171 -2.50 23.82 -2.05
N TYR A 172 -1.44 23.03 -1.96
CA TYR A 172 -0.07 23.51 -2.16
C TYR A 172 0.15 24.01 -3.59
N CYS A 173 -0.32 23.27 -4.60
CA CYS A 173 -0.16 23.65 -6.01
C CYS A 173 -1.17 24.72 -6.46
N GLY A 174 -2.33 24.83 -5.80
CA GLY A 174 -3.43 25.74 -6.15
C GLY A 174 -3.37 27.12 -5.48
N GLY A 175 -2.39 27.37 -4.60
CA GLY A 175 -2.20 28.64 -3.90
C GLY A 175 -1.79 29.83 -4.77
N ASP A 176 -1.39 29.59 -6.02
CA ASP A 176 -0.99 30.63 -6.99
C ASP A 176 -2.10 30.96 -8.00
N SER A 177 -3.30 31.25 -7.50
CA SER A 177 -4.47 31.62 -8.33
C SER A 177 -4.37 33.00 -9.03
N ASN A 178 -3.16 33.56 -9.14
CA ASN A 178 -2.88 34.76 -9.94
C ASN A 178 -2.03 34.51 -11.19
N SER A 179 -1.78 33.26 -11.58
CA SER A 179 -1.26 32.96 -12.92
C SER A 179 -2.08 31.86 -13.58
N LYS A 180 -2.71 32.19 -14.71
CA LYS A 180 -3.21 31.18 -15.65
C LYS A 180 -1.99 30.43 -16.19
N SER A 181 -1.69 29.27 -15.64
CA SER A 181 -0.79 28.31 -16.29
C SER A 181 -1.32 26.90 -16.09
N GLU A 182 -1.12 26.08 -17.13
CA GLU A 182 -1.50 24.67 -17.24
C GLU A 182 -1.14 23.84 -16.01
N PRO A 183 -1.78 22.67 -15.78
CA PRO A 183 -1.45 21.80 -14.64
C PRO A 183 0.06 21.60 -14.55
N VAL A 184 0.63 22.13 -13.47
CA VAL A 184 2.06 22.02 -13.19
C VAL A 184 2.37 20.53 -13.10
N GLY A 185 3.10 20.02 -14.08
CA GLY A 185 3.61 18.65 -14.08
C GLY A 185 4.47 18.38 -12.83
N PRO A 186 4.78 17.11 -12.56
CA PRO A 186 5.46 16.70 -11.33
C PRO A 186 6.72 17.55 -11.03
N ILE A 187 6.81 18.07 -9.81
CA ILE A 187 7.86 18.99 -9.30
C ILE A 187 9.26 18.35 -9.25
N PHE A 188 9.42 17.09 -9.63
CA PHE A 188 10.72 16.41 -9.67
C PHE A 188 10.98 15.83 -11.05
N SER A 189 11.55 16.67 -11.93
CA SER A 189 12.31 16.22 -13.09
C SER A 189 13.62 15.61 -12.58
N SER A 190 13.73 14.28 -12.60
CA SER A 190 15.01 13.62 -12.42
C SER A 190 15.86 13.80 -13.68
N LYS A 191 16.57 14.93 -13.76
CA LYS A 191 17.84 14.95 -14.50
C LYS A 191 18.87 14.24 -13.63
N TYR A 192 18.98 12.92 -13.77
CA TYR A 192 20.20 12.12 -13.64
C TYR A 192 19.97 10.75 -14.31
#